data_AF-A0A3S8X7S3-F1
#
_entry.id   AF-A0A3S8X7S3-F1
#
_cell.length_a   1.000
_cell.length_b   1.000
_cell.length_c   1.000
_cell.angle_alpha   90.00
_cell.angle_beta   90.00
_cell.angle_gamma   90.00
#
_symmetry.space_group_name_H-M   'P 1'
#
loop_
_entity.id
_entity.type
_entity.pdbx_description
1 polymer ?
#
loop_
_entity_poly.entity_id
_entity_poly.type
_entity_poly.pdbx_seq_one_letter_code
_entity_poly.pdbx_strand_id
1 'polypeptide(L)'
;SKVATKTPAEVRKMAPEEKAKYKLQRDKRALVARMGINPEKGWAAKYQILPGKEKVVKELKALAENADHIYLATDLDREGEAIAWHLQEIIGGDESRYQRVVFNEITKSAIQDAFSEPSVLDTNMVNAQQARRFLDRVVGFMVSPLLWKKVARGLSAGRVQSVAVRLVVEREGEIKAFVPEEFWDVHADLATPEQHKLKMQVAKFQSAAFSPINEAQAQV
;
A
#
# COMPACT_ATOMS: atom_id res chain seq x y z
N SER A 1 -14.48 20.50 -8.12
CA SER A 1 -14.90 21.48 -9.16
C SER A 1 -15.57 20.73 -10.28
N LYS A 2 -16.81 21.09 -10.65
CA LYS A 2 -17.51 20.49 -11.78
C LYS A 2 -16.72 20.79 -13.07
N VAL A 3 -16.42 19.77 -13.87
CA VAL A 3 -15.78 19.94 -15.18
C VAL A 3 -16.75 20.73 -16.06
N ALA A 4 -16.31 21.82 -16.69
CA ALA A 4 -17.14 22.59 -17.60
C ALA A 4 -17.62 21.71 -18.77
N THR A 5 -18.93 21.60 -18.95
CA THR A 5 -19.57 20.80 -20.00
C THR A 5 -20.45 21.68 -20.87
N LYS A 6 -20.45 21.42 -22.18
CA LYS A 6 -21.44 21.97 -23.12
C LYS A 6 -22.85 21.56 -22.70
N THR A 7 -23.81 22.42 -22.99
CA THR A 7 -25.23 22.22 -22.68
C THR A 7 -25.79 21.02 -23.45
N PRO A 8 -26.86 20.36 -22.94
CA PRO A 8 -27.51 19.27 -23.64
C PRO A 8 -28.00 19.63 -25.05
N ALA A 9 -28.41 20.89 -25.27
CA ALA A 9 -28.86 21.40 -26.56
C ALA A 9 -27.72 21.48 -27.58
N GLU A 10 -26.54 21.96 -27.18
CA GLU A 10 -25.36 22.01 -28.05
C GLU A 10 -24.89 20.60 -28.43
N VAL A 11 -24.89 19.66 -27.47
CA VAL A 11 -24.48 18.28 -27.73
C VAL A 11 -25.43 17.57 -28.69
N ARG A 12 -26.75 17.84 -28.62
CA ARG A 12 -27.74 17.25 -29.54
C ARG A 12 -27.51 17.66 -31.00
N LYS A 13 -27.02 18.89 -31.24
CA LYS A 13 -26.77 19.45 -32.57
C LYS A 13 -25.50 18.93 -33.26
N MET A 14 -24.60 18.27 -32.54
CA MET A 14 -23.34 17.75 -33.08
C MET A 14 -23.55 16.51 -33.98
N ALA A 15 -22.63 16.31 -34.93
CA ALA A 15 -22.58 15.08 -35.72
C ALA A 15 -22.26 13.86 -34.84
N PRO A 16 -22.61 12.62 -35.24
CA PRO A 16 -22.36 11.42 -34.44
C PRO A 16 -20.88 11.23 -34.03
N GLU A 17 -19.95 11.49 -34.94
CA GLU A 17 -18.51 11.39 -34.66
C GLU A 17 -18.03 12.47 -33.68
N GLU A 18 -18.51 13.70 -33.83
CA GLU A 18 -18.20 14.80 -32.92
C GLU A 18 -18.76 14.54 -31.52
N LYS A 19 -19.97 13.98 -31.42
CA LYS A 19 -20.57 13.51 -30.15
C LYS A 19 -19.68 12.47 -29.48
N ALA A 20 -19.18 11.50 -30.24
CA ALA A 20 -18.30 10.45 -29.71
C ALA A 20 -16.98 11.02 -29.19
N LYS A 21 -16.31 11.89 -29.99
CA LYS A 21 -15.07 12.58 -29.58
C LYS A 21 -15.29 13.45 -28.34
N TYR A 22 -16.39 14.21 -28.30
CA TYR A 22 -16.74 15.04 -27.16
C TYR A 22 -16.99 14.21 -25.89
N LYS A 23 -17.73 13.10 -25.99
CA LYS A 23 -17.97 12.20 -24.87
C LYS A 23 -16.66 11.65 -24.31
N LEU A 24 -15.76 11.18 -25.18
CA LEU A 24 -14.46 10.65 -24.76
C LEU A 24 -13.61 11.70 -24.03
N GLN A 25 -13.54 12.92 -24.57
CA GLN A 25 -12.82 14.03 -23.93
C GLN A 25 -13.43 14.42 -22.58
N ARG A 26 -14.77 14.48 -22.48
CA ARG A 26 -15.47 14.78 -21.24
C ARG A 26 -15.21 13.71 -20.18
N ASP A 27 -15.32 12.45 -20.56
CA ASP A 27 -15.14 11.32 -19.64
C ASP A 27 -13.68 11.27 -19.14
N LYS A 28 -12.70 11.56 -20.00
CA LYS A 28 -11.28 11.73 -19.62
C LYS A 28 -11.06 12.89 -18.65
N ARG A 29 -11.65 14.07 -18.91
CA ARG A 29 -11.56 15.22 -17.99
C ARG A 29 -12.20 14.91 -16.64
N ALA A 30 -13.33 14.22 -16.63
CA ALA A 30 -14.00 13.79 -15.41
C ALA A 30 -13.18 12.74 -14.64
N LEU A 31 -12.49 11.84 -15.34
CA LEU A 31 -11.55 10.90 -14.75
C LEU A 31 -10.40 11.63 -14.04
N VAL A 32 -9.70 12.53 -14.76
CA VAL A 32 -8.61 13.35 -14.19
C VAL A 32 -9.09 14.17 -12.99
N ALA A 33 -10.26 14.79 -13.07
CA ALA A 33 -10.83 15.58 -11.98
C ALA A 33 -11.13 14.73 -10.73
N ARG A 34 -11.60 13.48 -10.90
CA ARG A 34 -11.85 12.55 -9.79
C ARG A 34 -10.56 11.97 -9.21
N MET A 35 -9.59 11.65 -10.07
CA MET A 35 -8.25 11.20 -9.65
C MET A 35 -7.50 12.27 -8.87
N GLY A 36 -7.80 13.55 -9.11
CA GLY A 36 -7.12 14.69 -8.49
C GLY A 36 -5.67 14.86 -8.91
N ILE A 37 -5.19 14.07 -9.88
CA ILE A 37 -3.86 14.16 -10.50
C ILE A 37 -4.04 14.21 -12.01
N ASN A 38 -3.18 14.98 -12.68
CA ASN A 38 -3.20 15.11 -14.13
C ASN A 38 -1.91 14.58 -14.78
N PRO A 39 -1.88 13.31 -15.22
CA PRO A 39 -0.72 12.72 -15.90
C PRO A 39 -0.31 13.47 -17.18
N GLU A 40 -1.23 14.20 -17.82
CA GLU A 40 -0.97 14.90 -19.09
C GLU A 40 -0.42 16.31 -18.90
N LYS A 41 -0.42 16.82 -17.67
CA LYS A 41 0.07 18.16 -17.33
C LYS A 41 1.07 18.07 -16.19
N GLY A 42 2.16 17.35 -16.43
CA GLY A 42 3.28 17.24 -15.49
C GLY A 42 2.89 16.72 -14.11
N TRP A 43 1.89 15.83 -14.04
CA TRP A 43 1.40 15.24 -12.78
C TRP A 43 0.81 16.24 -11.78
N ALA A 44 0.36 17.42 -12.24
CA ALA A 44 -0.24 18.43 -11.37
C ALA A 44 -1.32 17.81 -10.46
N ALA A 45 -1.07 17.89 -9.15
CA ALA A 45 -1.91 17.32 -8.12
C ALA A 45 -2.76 18.40 -7.45
N LYS A 46 -4.02 18.06 -7.17
CA LYS A 46 -4.93 18.89 -6.39
C LYS A 46 -5.05 18.33 -4.98
N TYR A 47 -4.33 18.94 -4.05
CA TYR A 47 -4.49 18.69 -2.63
C TYR A 47 -5.68 19.46 -2.07
N GLN A 48 -6.33 18.89 -1.05
CA GLN A 48 -7.46 19.49 -0.35
C GLN A 48 -7.30 19.20 1.14
N ILE A 49 -7.69 20.17 1.96
CA ILE A 49 -7.79 19.95 3.40
C ILE A 49 -8.89 18.91 3.63
N LEU A 50 -8.59 17.95 4.51
CA LEU A 50 -9.54 16.92 4.90
C LEU A 50 -10.76 17.55 5.59
N PRO A 51 -11.99 17.16 5.21
CA PRO A 51 -13.19 17.61 5.90
C PRO A 51 -13.10 17.35 7.41
N GLY A 52 -13.37 18.36 8.22
CA GLY A 52 -13.28 18.30 9.69
C GLY A 52 -11.91 18.68 10.27
N LYS A 53 -10.87 18.91 9.44
CA LYS A 53 -9.54 19.37 9.89
C LYS A 53 -9.31 20.86 9.68
N GLU A 54 -10.30 21.60 9.18
CA GLU A 54 -10.21 23.03 8.89
C GLU A 54 -9.93 23.86 10.14
N LYS A 55 -10.53 23.49 11.28
CA LYS A 55 -10.29 24.18 12.56
C LYS A 55 -8.83 24.04 13.01
N VAL A 56 -8.27 22.83 12.92
CA VAL A 56 -6.87 22.55 13.29
C VAL A 56 -5.93 23.33 12.37
N VAL A 57 -6.18 23.33 11.07
CA VAL A 57 -5.38 24.11 10.11
C VAL A 57 -5.43 25.61 10.43
N LYS A 58 -6.62 26.14 10.76
CA LYS A 58 -6.78 27.55 11.13
C LYS A 58 -6.00 27.90 12.41
N GLU A 59 -6.04 27.02 13.40
CA GLU A 59 -5.30 27.18 14.66
C GLU A 59 -3.79 27.14 14.43
N LEU A 60 -3.28 26.18 13.65
CA LEU A 60 -1.87 26.10 13.29
C LEU A 60 -1.39 27.36 12.57
N LYS A 61 -2.20 27.92 11.66
CA LYS A 61 -1.89 29.18 10.98
C LYS A 61 -1.77 30.35 11.96
N ALA A 62 -2.74 30.49 12.86
CA ALA A 62 -2.73 31.57 13.84
C ALA A 62 -1.53 31.47 14.82
N LEU A 63 -1.16 30.26 15.22
CA LEU A 63 0.03 30.03 16.05
C LEU A 63 1.32 30.32 15.27
N ALA A 64 1.38 29.89 14.00
CA ALA A 64 2.51 30.13 13.13
C ALA A 64 2.72 31.61 12.82
N GLU A 65 1.69 32.45 12.77
CA GLU A 65 1.85 33.90 12.55
C GLU A 65 2.71 34.56 13.64
N ASN A 66 2.65 34.08 14.89
CA ASN A 66 3.32 34.69 16.04
C ASN A 66 4.61 33.97 16.47
N ALA A 67 4.97 32.85 15.83
CA ALA A 67 6.14 32.07 16.20
C ALA A 67 7.39 32.56 15.47
N ASP A 68 8.55 32.68 16.11
CA ASP A 68 9.80 32.99 15.38
C ASP A 68 10.24 31.79 14.52
N HIS A 69 10.15 30.59 15.09
CA HIS A 69 10.57 29.32 14.48
C HIS A 69 9.44 28.28 14.50
N ILE A 70 9.38 27.45 13.45
CA ILE A 70 8.42 26.36 13.29
C ILE A 70 9.19 25.05 13.10
N TYR A 71 9.11 24.16 14.08
CA TYR A 71 9.76 22.85 14.03
C TYR A 71 8.79 21.77 13.55
N LEU A 72 9.14 21.10 12.46
CA LEU A 72 8.42 19.97 11.87
C LEU A 72 9.03 18.66 12.39
N ALA A 73 8.43 18.12 13.45
CA ALA A 73 8.92 16.93 14.17
C ALA A 73 8.11 15.66 13.82
N THR A 74 7.94 15.37 12.53
CA THR A 74 7.27 14.14 12.04
C THR A 74 8.24 12.96 11.98
N ASP A 75 7.70 11.75 11.84
CA ASP A 75 8.47 10.50 11.77
C ASP A 75 9.58 10.53 10.71
N LEU A 76 10.67 9.78 10.95
CA LEU A 76 11.78 9.61 10.00
C LEU A 76 11.42 8.59 8.91
N ASP A 77 10.47 8.94 8.06
CA ASP A 77 10.21 8.22 6.82
C ASP A 77 9.64 9.16 5.75
N ARG A 78 9.40 8.62 4.55
CA ARG A 78 8.86 9.41 3.43
C ARG A 78 7.44 9.94 3.67
N GLU A 79 6.64 9.28 4.51
CA GLU A 79 5.29 9.73 4.83
C GLU A 79 5.36 10.91 5.81
N GLY A 80 6.21 10.83 6.83
CA GLY A 80 6.54 11.91 7.75
C GLY A 80 7.07 13.13 7.00
N GLU A 81 7.93 12.93 6.01
CA GLU A 81 8.44 14.02 5.17
C GLU A 81 7.35 14.67 4.33
N ALA A 82 6.47 13.88 3.71
CA ALA A 82 5.34 14.40 2.96
C ALA A 82 4.33 15.13 3.85
N ILE A 83 4.12 14.68 5.09
CA ILE A 83 3.28 15.37 6.08
C ILE A 83 3.89 16.72 6.44
N ALA A 84 5.19 16.75 6.73
CA ALA A 84 5.91 17.98 7.07
C ALA A 84 5.84 18.99 5.90
N TRP A 85 6.07 18.55 4.68
CA TRP A 85 5.88 19.37 3.48
C TRP A 85 4.44 19.88 3.34
N HIS A 86 3.43 19.03 3.51
CA HIS A 86 2.04 19.47 3.47
C HIS A 86 1.70 20.50 4.55
N LEU A 87 2.26 20.37 5.76
CA LEU A 87 2.07 21.36 6.81
C LEU A 87 2.69 22.70 6.43
N GLN A 88 3.91 22.71 5.90
CA GLN A 88 4.57 23.92 5.40
C GLN A 88 3.75 24.59 4.29
N GLU A 89 3.31 23.83 3.28
CA GLU A 89 2.48 24.34 2.18
C GLU A 89 1.13 24.89 2.66
N ILE A 90 0.52 24.24 3.66
CA ILE A 90 -0.77 24.64 4.19
C ILE A 90 -0.63 25.92 5.01
N ILE A 91 0.35 25.98 5.92
CA ILE A 91 0.58 27.11 6.83
C ILE A 91 1.07 28.32 6.04
N GLY A 92 2.06 28.13 5.14
CA GLY A 92 2.66 29.18 4.32
C GLY A 92 3.60 30.10 5.10
N GLY A 93 3.91 31.26 4.54
CA GLY A 93 4.86 32.21 5.14
C GLY A 93 6.29 32.00 4.65
N ASP A 94 7.26 32.48 5.42
CA ASP A 94 8.68 32.38 5.05
C ASP A 94 9.22 30.97 5.33
N GLU A 95 9.75 30.32 4.29
CA GLU A 95 10.37 28.99 4.36
C GLU A 95 11.56 28.96 5.32
N SER A 96 12.25 30.09 5.51
CA SER A 96 13.42 30.18 6.41
C SER A 96 13.09 29.92 7.88
N ARG A 97 11.81 30.05 8.24
CA ARG A 97 11.31 29.84 9.61
C ARG A 97 11.03 28.37 9.91
N TYR A 98 11.00 27.51 8.89
CA TYR A 98 10.72 26.09 9.03
C TYR A 98 12.00 25.29 9.22
N GLN A 99 11.99 24.43 10.22
CA GLN A 99 13.09 23.54 10.55
C GLN A 99 12.58 22.11 10.72
N ARG A 100 13.27 21.15 10.11
CA ARG A 100 12.92 19.74 10.17
C ARG A 100 13.69 19.09 11.31
N VAL A 101 12.97 18.39 12.19
CA VAL A 101 13.56 17.68 13.34
C VAL A 101 13.21 16.21 13.23
N VAL A 102 14.24 15.36 13.12
CA VAL A 102 14.08 13.91 13.02
C VAL A 102 14.77 13.22 14.18
N PHE A 103 14.12 12.20 14.73
CA PHE A 103 14.68 11.35 15.76
C PHE A 103 14.25 9.91 15.53
N ASN A 104 15.16 8.97 15.80
CA ASN A 104 14.89 7.53 15.66
C ASN A 104 14.21 6.94 16.89
N GLU A 105 14.32 7.63 18.03
CA GLU A 105 13.80 7.18 19.31
C GLU A 105 13.34 8.38 20.15
N ILE A 106 12.40 8.13 21.06
CA ILE A 106 11.82 9.15 21.93
C ILE A 106 12.53 9.11 23.29
N THR A 107 13.83 9.43 23.29
CA THR A 107 14.65 9.57 24.51
C THR A 107 15.03 11.04 24.71
N LYS A 108 15.24 11.46 25.97
CA LYS A 108 15.58 12.86 26.27
C LYS A 108 16.83 13.32 25.51
N SER A 109 17.87 12.50 25.46
CA SER A 109 19.11 12.77 24.72
C SER A 109 18.84 12.89 23.23
N ALA A 110 18.17 11.91 22.61
CA ALA A 110 17.93 11.94 21.16
C ALA A 110 17.09 13.15 20.73
N ILE A 111 16.12 13.57 21.55
CA ILE A 111 15.34 14.79 21.28
C ILE A 111 16.24 16.03 21.41
N GLN A 112 17.01 16.17 22.49
CA GLN A 112 17.90 17.32 22.65
C GLN A 112 18.92 17.44 21.51
N ASP A 113 19.49 16.31 21.10
CA ASP A 113 20.43 16.24 19.97
C ASP A 113 19.73 16.63 18.66
N ALA A 114 18.53 16.11 18.40
CA ALA A 114 17.77 16.43 17.19
C ALA A 114 17.38 17.91 17.06
N PHE A 115 17.17 18.60 18.19
CA PHE A 115 16.91 20.05 18.20
C PHE A 115 18.19 20.90 18.16
N SER A 116 19.37 20.32 18.42
CA SER A 116 20.65 21.05 18.35
C SER A 116 21.10 21.30 16.91
N GLU A 117 20.78 20.38 15.99
CA GLU A 117 21.11 20.46 14.57
C GLU A 117 19.88 20.13 13.70
N PRO A 118 18.89 21.05 13.64
CA PRO A 118 17.72 20.86 12.78
C PRO A 118 18.11 20.87 11.30
N SER A 119 17.46 20.01 10.51
CA SER A 119 17.66 19.92 9.06
C SER A 119 16.62 20.74 8.29
N VAL A 120 16.69 20.70 6.97
CA VAL A 120 15.63 21.16 6.06
C VAL A 120 14.83 19.99 5.53
N LEU A 121 13.68 20.26 4.91
CA LEU A 121 12.87 19.23 4.25
C LEU A 121 13.62 18.57 3.09
N ASP A 122 13.58 17.25 3.02
CA ASP A 122 14.08 16.49 1.88
C ASP A 122 13.00 16.40 0.78
N THR A 123 13.14 17.25 -0.23
CA THR A 123 12.23 17.29 -1.38
C THR A 123 12.23 15.97 -2.17
N ASN A 124 13.32 15.19 -2.17
CA ASN A 124 13.35 13.90 -2.86
C ASN A 124 12.48 12.86 -2.15
N MET A 125 12.49 12.83 -0.82
CA MET A 125 11.61 11.96 -0.03
C MET A 125 10.14 12.34 -0.22
N VAL A 126 9.82 13.63 -0.25
CA VAL A 126 8.48 14.13 -0.58
C VAL A 126 8.06 13.66 -1.97
N ASN A 127 8.90 13.87 -2.99
CA ASN A 127 8.60 13.48 -4.36
C ASN A 127 8.43 11.96 -4.51
N ALA A 128 9.22 11.16 -3.80
CA ALA A 128 9.08 9.71 -3.78
C ALA A 128 7.72 9.27 -3.20
N GLN A 129 7.28 9.92 -2.13
CA GLN A 129 5.96 9.68 -1.54
C GLN A 129 4.83 10.10 -2.48
N GLN A 130 4.94 11.28 -3.09
CA GLN A 130 3.96 11.78 -4.05
C GLN A 130 3.85 10.85 -5.27
N ALA A 131 4.98 10.42 -5.83
CA ALA A 131 5.01 9.48 -6.94
C ALA A 131 4.30 8.15 -6.60
N ARG A 132 4.56 7.60 -5.41
CA ARG A 132 3.84 6.41 -4.91
C ARG A 132 2.33 6.67 -4.84
N ARG A 133 1.90 7.78 -4.23
CA ARG A 133 0.48 8.15 -4.14
C ARG A 133 -0.15 8.31 -5.51
N PHE A 134 0.56 8.91 -6.46
CA PHE A 134 0.04 9.13 -7.81
C PHE A 134 -0.14 7.81 -8.55
N LEU A 135 0.84 6.91 -8.47
CA LEU A 135 0.76 5.57 -9.05
C LEU A 135 -0.45 4.79 -8.50
N ASP A 136 -0.65 4.81 -7.19
CA ASP A 136 -1.75 4.10 -6.56
C ASP A 136 -3.12 4.71 -6.97
N ARG A 137 -3.21 6.03 -7.16
CA ARG A 137 -4.40 6.70 -7.72
C ARG A 137 -4.66 6.32 -9.17
N VAL A 138 -3.63 6.27 -10.02
CA VAL A 138 -3.79 5.85 -11.42
C VAL A 138 -4.34 4.42 -11.49
N VAL A 139 -3.72 3.49 -10.77
CA VAL A 139 -4.16 2.08 -10.76
C VAL A 139 -5.58 1.97 -10.22
N GLY A 140 -5.88 2.59 -9.08
CA GLY A 140 -7.20 2.54 -8.46
C GLY A 140 -8.31 3.06 -9.39
N PHE A 141 -8.12 4.23 -10.00
CA PHE A 141 -9.16 4.85 -10.84
C PHE A 141 -9.26 4.28 -12.25
N MET A 142 -8.19 3.71 -12.81
CA MET A 142 -8.21 3.10 -14.14
C MET A 142 -8.67 1.63 -14.09
N VAL A 143 -8.26 0.87 -13.07
CA VAL A 143 -8.49 -0.59 -13.03
C VAL A 143 -9.78 -0.95 -12.29
N SER A 144 -10.16 -0.25 -11.21
CA SER A 144 -11.39 -0.59 -10.45
C SER A 144 -12.67 -0.57 -11.31
N PRO A 145 -12.88 0.37 -12.25
CA PRO A 145 -14.06 0.32 -13.12
C PRO A 145 -14.15 -0.93 -13.99
N LEU A 146 -13.00 -1.50 -14.38
CA LEU A 146 -12.95 -2.75 -15.13
C LEU A 146 -13.41 -3.91 -14.25
N LEU A 147 -12.94 -3.98 -13.00
CA LEU A 147 -13.38 -4.99 -12.03
C LEU A 147 -14.88 -4.92 -11.77
N TRP A 148 -15.45 -3.72 -11.67
CA TRP A 148 -16.91 -3.55 -11.50
C TRP A 148 -17.72 -4.06 -12.68
N LYS A 149 -17.19 -3.91 -13.90
CA LYS A 149 -17.86 -4.38 -15.12
C LYS A 149 -17.73 -5.89 -15.30
N LYS A 150 -16.65 -6.51 -14.81
CA LYS A 150 -16.28 -7.90 -15.12
C LYS A 150 -16.45 -8.88 -13.97
N VAL A 151 -16.42 -8.42 -12.73
CA VAL A 151 -16.44 -9.26 -11.53
C VAL A 151 -17.59 -8.85 -10.62
N ALA A 152 -17.44 -7.76 -9.86
CA ALA A 152 -18.49 -7.27 -8.96
C ALA A 152 -18.32 -5.79 -8.66
N ARG A 153 -19.44 -5.07 -8.49
CA ARG A 153 -19.43 -3.67 -8.05
C ARG A 153 -18.83 -3.55 -6.65
N GLY A 154 -18.09 -2.47 -6.40
CA GLY A 154 -17.49 -2.18 -5.09
C GLY A 154 -16.10 -2.79 -4.88
N LEU A 155 -15.60 -3.61 -5.81
CA LEU A 155 -14.23 -4.12 -5.75
C LEU A 155 -13.19 -3.01 -5.98
N SER A 156 -12.06 -3.09 -5.30
CA SER A 156 -10.95 -2.18 -5.49
C SER A 156 -9.79 -2.88 -6.21
N ALA A 157 -9.11 -2.13 -7.06
CA ALA A 157 -7.83 -2.53 -7.61
C ALA A 157 -6.71 -1.77 -6.90
N GLY A 158 -5.72 -2.49 -6.39
CA GLY A 158 -4.55 -1.91 -5.76
C GLY A 158 -3.30 -2.66 -6.22
N ARG A 159 -2.27 -1.93 -6.65
CA ARG A 159 -1.04 -2.49 -7.22
C ARG A 159 -0.38 -3.54 -6.31
N VAL A 160 -0.34 -3.28 -5.01
CA VAL A 160 0.24 -4.22 -4.02
C VAL A 160 -0.81 -5.22 -3.53
N GLN A 161 -2.04 -4.77 -3.29
CA GLN A 161 -3.13 -5.62 -2.79
C GLN A 161 -3.45 -6.78 -3.75
N SER A 162 -3.49 -6.53 -5.06
CA SER A 162 -3.77 -7.57 -6.05
C SER A 162 -2.70 -8.66 -6.09
N VAL A 163 -1.42 -8.30 -5.88
CA VAL A 163 -0.32 -9.27 -5.81
C VAL A 163 -0.42 -10.08 -4.52
N ALA A 164 -0.69 -9.44 -3.39
CA ALA A 164 -0.88 -10.16 -2.12
C ALA A 164 -2.04 -11.17 -2.20
N VAL A 165 -3.19 -10.77 -2.77
CA VAL A 165 -4.33 -11.67 -2.99
C VAL A 165 -3.95 -12.81 -3.94
N ARG A 166 -3.19 -12.53 -5.00
CA ARG A 166 -2.70 -13.56 -5.93
C ARG A 166 -1.90 -14.64 -5.20
N LEU A 167 -0.96 -14.26 -4.33
CA LEU A 167 -0.14 -15.23 -3.58
C LEU A 167 -1.01 -16.16 -2.72
N VAL A 168 -2.04 -15.61 -2.07
CA VAL A 168 -2.98 -16.41 -1.27
C VAL A 168 -3.78 -17.38 -2.15
N VAL A 169 -4.29 -16.89 -3.30
CA VAL A 169 -5.05 -17.72 -4.24
C VAL A 169 -4.19 -18.82 -4.86
N GLU A 170 -2.93 -18.52 -5.20
CA GLU A 170 -1.98 -19.51 -5.73
C GLU A 170 -1.70 -20.61 -4.71
N ARG A 171 -1.44 -20.25 -3.44
CA ARG A 171 -1.27 -21.23 -2.36
C ARG A 171 -2.52 -22.09 -2.14
N GLU A 172 -3.71 -21.49 -2.16
CA GLU A 172 -4.97 -22.24 -2.06
C GLU A 172 -5.15 -23.20 -3.24
N GLY A 173 -4.69 -22.80 -4.44
CA GLY A 173 -4.64 -23.66 -5.61
C GLY A 173 -3.72 -24.87 -5.42
N GLU A 174 -2.52 -24.67 -4.87
CA GLU A 174 -1.59 -25.75 -4.52
C GLU A 174 -2.22 -26.73 -3.52
N ILE A 175 -2.88 -26.23 -2.48
CA ILE A 175 -3.56 -27.07 -1.46
C ILE A 175 -4.69 -27.90 -2.09
N LYS A 176 -5.49 -27.32 -2.98
CA LYS A 176 -6.58 -28.05 -3.66
C LYS A 176 -6.09 -29.08 -4.66
N ALA A 177 -4.94 -28.83 -5.27
CA ALA A 177 -4.31 -29.75 -6.22
C ALA A 177 -3.49 -30.86 -5.52
N PHE A 178 -3.21 -30.70 -4.23
CA PHE A 178 -2.48 -31.70 -3.45
C PHE A 178 -3.31 -32.98 -3.32
N VAL A 179 -2.74 -34.09 -3.80
CA VAL A 179 -3.29 -35.43 -3.62
C VAL A 179 -2.51 -36.07 -2.48
N PRO A 180 -3.09 -36.25 -1.28
CA PRO A 180 -2.40 -36.90 -0.18
C PRO A 180 -2.06 -38.34 -0.53
N GLU A 181 -0.80 -38.72 -0.34
CA GLU A 181 -0.34 -40.09 -0.46
C GLU A 181 -0.21 -40.69 0.94
N GLU A 182 -0.81 -41.86 1.14
CA GLU A 182 -0.68 -42.60 2.39
C GLU A 182 0.75 -43.16 2.48
N PHE A 183 1.34 -43.04 3.66
CA PHE A 183 2.60 -43.68 4.01
C PHE A 183 2.58 -44.00 5.50
N TRP A 184 3.35 -45.00 5.89
CA TRP A 184 3.41 -45.45 7.29
C TRP A 184 4.85 -45.52 7.78
N ASP A 185 5.07 -44.98 8.97
CA ASP A 185 6.33 -45.15 9.70
C ASP A 185 6.13 -46.15 10.85
N VAL A 186 6.73 -47.33 10.72
CA VAL A 186 6.73 -48.33 11.79
C VAL A 186 7.89 -48.05 12.75
N HIS A 187 7.59 -47.96 14.03
CA HIS A 187 8.55 -47.71 15.09
C HIS A 187 8.57 -48.88 16.08
N ALA A 188 9.77 -49.27 16.51
CA ALA A 188 9.98 -50.25 17.56
C ALA A 188 10.48 -49.56 18.84
N ASP A 189 9.88 -49.92 19.97
CA ASP A 189 10.40 -49.56 21.28
C ASP A 189 11.43 -50.60 21.71
N LEU A 190 12.70 -50.18 21.77
CA LEU A 190 13.84 -51.01 22.11
C LEU A 190 14.43 -50.60 23.46
N ALA A 191 15.20 -51.49 24.07
CA ALA A 191 15.96 -51.20 25.28
C ALA A 191 17.44 -51.56 25.07
N THR A 192 18.35 -50.72 25.58
CA THR A 192 19.77 -51.07 25.65
C THR A 192 20.00 -52.14 26.73
N PRO A 193 21.17 -52.80 26.76
CA PRO A 193 21.55 -53.68 27.87
C PRO A 193 21.46 -53.01 29.25
N GLU A 194 21.60 -51.68 29.29
CA GLU A 194 21.49 -50.82 30.49
C GLU A 194 20.05 -50.36 30.78
N GLN A 195 19.04 -50.92 30.09
CA GLN A 195 17.61 -50.59 30.23
C GLN A 195 17.22 -49.16 29.78
N HIS A 196 18.03 -48.49 28.95
CA HIS A 196 17.62 -47.22 28.34
C HIS A 196 16.61 -47.47 27.22
N LYS A 197 15.45 -46.82 27.28
CA LYS A 197 14.40 -46.91 26.25
C LYS A 197 14.78 -46.11 25.00
N LEU A 198 14.63 -46.72 23.83
CA LEU A 198 14.96 -46.16 22.53
C LEU A 198 13.82 -46.45 21.55
N LYS A 199 13.24 -45.40 20.98
CA LYS A 199 12.27 -45.53 19.88
C LYS A 199 13.02 -45.48 18.54
N MET A 200 13.00 -46.56 17.77
CA MET A 200 13.73 -46.69 16.51
C MET A 200 12.76 -46.93 15.35
N GLN A 201 12.89 -46.16 14.27
CA GLN A 201 12.12 -46.39 13.04
C GLN A 201 12.70 -47.59 12.27
N VAL A 202 11.82 -48.44 11.74
CA VAL A 202 12.23 -49.62 10.94
C VAL A 202 12.73 -49.17 9.57
N ALA A 203 14.03 -49.26 9.33
CA ALA A 203 14.64 -48.89 8.06
C ALA A 203 14.59 -50.03 7.01
N LYS A 204 14.61 -51.29 7.46
CA LYS A 204 14.64 -52.48 6.59
C LYS A 204 13.81 -53.63 7.15
N PHE A 205 13.17 -54.37 6.26
CA PHE A 205 12.49 -55.62 6.56
C PHE A 205 12.90 -56.68 5.52
N GLN A 206 13.24 -57.89 5.97
CA GLN A 206 13.75 -58.98 5.10
C GLN A 206 14.86 -58.54 4.13
N SER A 207 15.82 -57.74 4.61
CA SER A 207 16.96 -57.18 3.85
C SER A 207 16.63 -56.13 2.79
N ALA A 208 15.36 -55.79 2.57
CA ALA A 208 14.92 -54.69 1.71
C ALA A 208 14.63 -53.42 2.51
N ALA A 209 14.70 -52.24 1.85
CA ALA A 209 14.24 -50.99 2.45
C ALA A 209 12.75 -51.08 2.77
N PHE A 210 12.36 -50.65 3.96
CA PHE A 210 10.97 -50.72 4.43
C PHE A 210 10.34 -49.33 4.36
N SER A 211 9.41 -49.16 3.40
CA SER A 211 8.70 -47.89 3.16
C SER A 211 7.27 -48.21 2.72
N PRO A 212 6.40 -48.63 3.67
CA PRO A 212 5.04 -49.04 3.36
C PRO A 212 4.18 -47.85 2.91
N ILE A 213 3.47 -48.02 1.79
CA ILE A 213 2.60 -47.00 1.18
C ILE A 213 1.12 -47.14 1.60
N ASN A 214 0.82 -48.07 2.49
CA ASN A 214 -0.50 -48.25 3.09
C ASN A 214 -0.42 -49.11 4.37
N GLU A 215 -1.51 -49.13 5.13
CA GLU A 215 -1.61 -49.86 6.40
C GLU A 215 -1.32 -51.37 6.25
N ALA A 216 -1.82 -52.01 5.18
CA ALA A 216 -1.63 -53.44 4.96
C ALA A 216 -0.15 -53.83 4.77
N GLN A 217 0.67 -52.95 4.18
CA GLN A 217 2.12 -53.15 4.08
C GLN A 217 2.85 -52.84 5.40
N ALA A 218 2.26 -52.02 6.26
CA ALA A 218 2.82 -51.65 7.55
C ALA A 218 2.52 -52.69 8.64
N GLN A 219 1.39 -53.40 8.53
CA GLN A 219 1.00 -54.51 9.38
C GLN A 219 1.74 -55.79 8.94
N VAL A 220 3.02 -55.86 9.33
CA VAL A 220 3.91 -57.01 9.09
C VAL A 220 3.77 -58.07 10.18
#